data_AF-A0A9W7CA39-F1
#
_entry.id   AF-A0A9W7CA39-F1
#
_cell.length_a   1.000
_cell.length_b   1.000
_cell.length_c   1.000
_cell.angle_alpha   90.00
_cell.angle_beta   90.00
_cell.angle_gamma   90.00
#
_symmetry.space_group_name_H-M   'P 1'
#
loop_
_entity.id
_entity.type
_entity.pdbx_description
1 polymer ?
#
loop_
_entity_poly.entity_id
_entity_poly.type
_entity_poly.pdbx_seq_one_letter_code
_entity_poly.pdbx_strand_id
1 'polypeptide(L)'
;MYRRLPKRGFTKPNKKEFETVGLNKIEDYVTMGRLSPTGTGAGGVITMKDLVDANVVSTIKHGVKLVASDKVNTAKDLPCRYPLNLEVSSVSSQAIELIEGGGGSVVATHFNRLALRVLLKPHKFEPGMIPRRARPPPKMMEYYTRYERRGYLSKEIQLERQLRKLGLDEKVVV
;
A
#
# COMPACT_ATOMS: atom_id res chain seq x y z
N MET A 1 31.97 -26.63 12.44
CA MET A 1 30.56 -26.55 12.91
C MET A 1 29.53 -26.88 11.83
N TYR A 2 29.70 -26.45 10.57
CA TYR A 2 28.73 -26.64 9.47
C TYR A 2 28.44 -28.09 9.02
N ARG A 3 29.29 -29.06 9.38
CA ARG A 3 29.10 -30.50 9.08
C ARG A 3 28.40 -31.29 10.20
N ARG A 4 28.22 -30.70 11.38
CA ARG A 4 27.59 -31.36 12.55
C ARG A 4 26.08 -31.14 12.61
N LEU A 5 25.59 -30.02 12.10
CA LEU A 5 24.17 -29.67 12.10
C LEU A 5 23.49 -30.27 10.86
N PRO A 6 22.26 -30.81 11.00
CA PRO A 6 21.51 -31.34 9.85
C PRO A 6 21.10 -30.20 8.90
N LYS A 7 20.96 -30.53 7.61
CA LYS A 7 20.43 -29.60 6.62
C LYS A 7 18.96 -29.30 6.93
N ARG A 8 18.61 -28.01 7.06
CA ARG A 8 17.25 -27.57 7.36
C ARG A 8 16.55 -27.05 6.11
N GLY A 9 15.75 -27.92 5.48
CA GLY A 9 14.89 -27.57 4.35
C GLY A 9 15.62 -26.85 3.20
N PHE A 10 14.86 -26.08 2.42
CA PHE A 10 15.38 -25.23 1.33
C PHE A 10 14.87 -23.79 1.46
N THR A 11 15.61 -22.84 0.91
CA THR A 11 15.19 -21.44 0.82
C THR A 11 14.28 -21.24 -0.38
N LYS A 12 13.13 -20.59 -0.18
CA LYS A 12 12.13 -20.40 -1.25
C LYS A 12 12.66 -19.42 -2.31
N PRO A 13 12.85 -19.83 -3.59
CA PRO A 13 13.49 -18.98 -4.60
C PRO A 13 12.59 -17.82 -5.06
N ASN A 14 11.29 -18.06 -5.18
CA ASN A 14 10.31 -17.07 -5.62
C ASN A 14 9.56 -16.44 -4.45
N LYS A 15 10.31 -16.01 -3.42
CA LYS A 15 9.74 -15.26 -2.29
C LYS A 15 9.44 -13.83 -2.75
N LYS A 16 8.19 -13.41 -2.58
CA LYS A 16 7.80 -12.01 -2.80
C LYS A 16 8.05 -11.25 -1.50
N GLU A 17 8.96 -10.30 -1.56
CA GLU A 17 9.36 -9.45 -0.44
C GLU A 17 8.83 -8.05 -0.67
N PHE A 18 8.05 -7.56 0.28
CA PHE A 18 7.53 -6.20 0.30
C PHE A 18 8.41 -5.35 1.20
N GLU A 19 8.66 -4.12 0.77
CA GLU A 19 9.32 -3.15 1.64
C GLU A 19 8.35 -2.70 2.73
N THR A 20 8.78 -2.78 3.98
CA THR A 20 7.95 -2.39 5.13
C THR A 20 8.11 -0.92 5.41
N VAL A 21 6.98 -0.23 5.60
CA VAL A 21 6.94 1.19 5.96
C VAL A 21 6.00 1.40 7.12
N GLY A 22 6.50 2.08 8.16
CA GLY A 22 5.77 2.43 9.36
C GLY A 22 4.99 3.72 9.19
N LEU A 23 3.82 3.79 9.83
CA LEU A 23 2.97 4.99 9.81
C LEU A 23 3.68 6.21 10.41
N ASN A 24 4.43 6.02 11.51
CA ASN A 24 5.25 7.08 12.12
C ASN A 24 6.15 7.78 11.10
N LYS A 25 6.80 7.01 10.23
CA LYS A 25 7.70 7.55 9.21
C LYS A 25 6.94 8.38 8.17
N ILE A 26 5.75 7.93 7.78
CA ILE A 26 4.90 8.66 6.83
C ILE A 26 4.44 9.98 7.47
N GLU A 27 3.99 9.95 8.72
CA GLU A 27 3.57 11.14 9.46
C GLU A 27 4.70 12.16 9.63
N ASP A 28 5.91 11.70 9.95
CA ASP A 28 7.08 12.58 10.05
C ASP A 28 7.34 13.31 8.72
N TYR A 29 7.23 12.60 7.60
CA TYR A 29 7.45 13.18 6.27
C TYR A 29 6.35 14.14 5.84
N VAL A 30 5.10 13.91 6.27
CA VAL A 30 3.99 14.84 6.08
C VAL A 30 4.21 16.09 6.94
N THR A 31 4.64 15.93 8.18
CA THR A 31 4.96 17.04 9.10
C THR A 31 6.09 17.91 8.54
N MET A 32 7.10 17.28 7.94
CA MET A 32 8.20 17.97 7.26
C MET A 32 7.79 18.62 5.92
N GLY A 33 6.58 18.37 5.42
CA GLY A 33 6.12 18.86 4.11
C GLY A 33 6.79 18.20 2.91
N ARG A 34 7.50 17.08 3.12
CA ARG A 34 8.20 16.34 2.04
C ARG A 34 7.30 15.39 1.27
N LEU A 35 6.26 14.88 1.94
CA LEU A 35 5.27 13.99 1.35
C LEU A 35 3.96 14.77 1.19
N SER A 36 3.60 15.08 -0.05
CA SER A 36 2.33 15.67 -0.42
C SER A 36 1.50 14.65 -1.23
N PRO A 37 0.17 14.61 -1.04
CA PRO A 37 -0.68 13.74 -1.84
C PRO A 37 -0.75 14.26 -3.29
N THR A 38 -0.60 13.37 -4.27
CA THR A 38 -0.52 13.72 -5.71
C THR A 38 -1.87 14.15 -6.31
N GLY A 39 -2.97 14.08 -5.56
CA GLY A 39 -4.26 14.65 -5.97
C GLY A 39 -4.41 16.10 -5.51
N THR A 40 -4.77 16.98 -6.43
CA THR A 40 -4.94 18.42 -6.20
C THR A 40 -6.19 18.69 -5.35
N GLY A 41 -6.08 18.57 -4.01
CA GLY A 41 -7.15 18.89 -3.05
C GLY A 41 -7.17 18.01 -1.79
N ALA A 42 -8.18 18.21 -0.93
CA ALA A 42 -8.38 17.47 0.33
C ALA A 42 -8.64 15.95 0.17
N GLY A 43 -8.68 15.43 -1.07
CA GLY A 43 -8.97 14.04 -1.40
C GLY A 43 -7.85 13.30 -2.16
N GLY A 44 -6.63 13.83 -2.15
CA GLY A 44 -5.49 13.21 -2.83
C GLY A 44 -5.07 11.88 -2.20
N VAL A 45 -4.66 10.92 -3.05
CA VAL A 45 -4.23 9.58 -2.63
C VAL A 45 -2.71 9.52 -2.69
N ILE A 46 -2.09 9.05 -1.61
CA ILE A 46 -0.65 8.78 -1.51
C ILE A 46 -0.40 7.39 -2.09
N THR A 47 0.36 7.34 -3.17
CA THR A 47 0.72 6.12 -3.89
C THR A 47 2.16 5.71 -3.62
N MET A 48 2.55 4.50 -4.04
CA MET A 48 3.94 4.03 -3.94
C MET A 48 4.95 4.90 -4.72
N LYS A 49 4.51 5.63 -5.75
CA LYS A 49 5.36 6.58 -6.48
C LYS A 49 5.74 7.74 -5.57
N ASP A 50 4.75 8.30 -4.86
CA ASP A 50 4.94 9.45 -3.99
C ASP A 50 5.87 9.11 -2.81
N LEU A 51 5.78 7.87 -2.29
CA LEU A 51 6.70 7.38 -1.27
C LEU A 51 8.16 7.30 -1.76
N VAL A 52 8.38 6.97 -3.03
CA VAL A 52 9.72 6.94 -3.63
C VAL A 52 10.20 8.35 -3.94
N ASP A 53 9.35 9.20 -4.51
CA ASP A 53 9.68 10.58 -4.85
C ASP A 53 10.01 11.40 -3.59
N ALA A 54 9.28 11.18 -2.49
CA ALA A 54 9.57 11.78 -1.18
C ALA A 54 10.80 11.18 -0.49
N ASN A 55 11.38 10.09 -1.01
CA ASN A 55 12.45 9.30 -0.41
C ASN A 55 12.09 8.63 0.93
N VAL A 56 10.81 8.29 1.15
CA VAL A 56 10.40 7.43 2.27
C VAL A 56 10.94 6.02 2.07
N VAL A 57 10.92 5.54 0.83
CA VAL A 57 11.47 4.24 0.41
C VAL A 57 12.43 4.47 -0.76
N SER A 58 13.61 3.84 -0.73
CA SER A 58 14.61 3.99 -1.79
C SER A 58 14.27 3.16 -3.02
N THR A 59 14.07 1.85 -2.85
CA THR A 59 13.84 0.91 -3.96
C THR A 59 12.73 -0.06 -3.64
N ILE A 60 11.78 -0.23 -4.56
CA ILE A 60 10.66 -1.15 -4.40
C ILE A 60 10.76 -2.27 -5.43
N LYS A 61 10.84 -3.53 -4.97
CA LYS A 61 10.93 -4.71 -5.85
C LYS A 61 9.57 -5.33 -6.19
N HIS A 62 8.72 -5.53 -5.18
CA HIS A 62 7.40 -6.15 -5.35
C HIS A 62 6.23 -5.28 -4.86
N GLY A 63 6.50 -4.26 -4.06
CA GLY A 63 5.50 -3.36 -3.50
C GLY A 63 5.86 -2.94 -2.08
N VAL A 64 4.98 -2.16 -1.47
CA VAL A 64 5.12 -1.67 -0.09
C VAL A 64 4.08 -2.33 0.80
N LYS A 65 4.51 -2.74 2.00
CA LYS A 65 3.66 -3.19 3.09
C LYS A 65 3.63 -2.13 4.18
N LEU A 66 2.44 -1.64 4.51
CA LEU A 66 2.26 -0.75 5.64
C LEU A 66 2.16 -1.52 6.97
N VAL A 67 2.82 -0.99 7.98
CA VAL A 67 2.87 -1.50 9.35
C VAL A 67 2.63 -0.34 10.32
N ALA A 68 2.05 -0.60 11.49
CA ALA A 68 1.81 0.43 12.51
C ALA A 68 3.11 1.15 12.93
N SER A 69 4.18 0.40 13.18
CA SER A 69 5.50 0.95 13.51
C SER A 69 6.61 0.11 12.89
N ASP A 70 7.68 0.77 12.44
CA ASP A 70 8.88 0.10 11.92
C ASP A 70 9.72 -0.57 13.01
N LYS A 71 9.53 -0.16 14.27
CA LYS A 71 10.26 -0.67 15.44
C LYS A 71 9.39 -1.67 16.18
N VAL A 72 9.96 -2.85 16.46
CA VAL A 72 9.26 -4.03 17.02
C VAL A 72 8.57 -3.76 18.37
N ASN A 73 8.93 -2.71 19.11
CA ASN A 73 8.38 -2.41 20.45
C ASN A 73 7.95 -0.94 20.63
N THR A 74 7.66 -0.22 19.55
CA THR A 74 7.26 1.21 19.62
C THR A 74 6.00 1.44 18.79
N ALA A 75 5.08 0.48 18.79
CA ALA A 75 3.73 0.74 18.35
C ALA A 75 3.12 1.71 19.36
N LYS A 76 2.84 2.93 18.90
CA LYS A 76 1.95 3.82 19.63
C LYS A 76 0.54 3.41 19.20
N ASP A 77 -0.31 3.03 20.14
CA ASP A 77 -1.73 2.71 19.88
C ASP A 77 -2.56 3.96 19.54
N LEU A 78 -1.91 5.05 19.15
CA LEU A 78 -2.53 6.33 18.89
C LEU A 78 -2.91 6.42 17.41
N PRO A 79 -4.12 6.89 17.10
CA PRO A 79 -4.56 7.07 15.73
C PRO A 79 -3.67 8.05 14.97
N CYS A 80 -3.65 7.93 13.65
CA CYS A 80 -2.88 8.83 12.80
C CYS A 80 -3.30 10.29 13.02
N ARG A 81 -2.32 11.19 13.13
CA ARG A 81 -2.57 12.62 13.38
C ARG A 81 -3.22 13.34 12.20
N TYR A 82 -2.95 12.85 10.99
CA TYR A 82 -3.44 13.42 9.75
C TYR A 82 -4.32 12.40 9.03
N PRO A 83 -5.39 12.82 8.34
CA PRO A 83 -6.20 11.93 7.52
C PRO A 83 -5.40 11.54 6.27
N LEU A 84 -4.92 10.30 6.22
CA LEU A 84 -4.11 9.78 5.12
C LEU A 84 -4.93 8.84 4.23
N ASN A 85 -4.98 9.14 2.93
CA ASN A 85 -5.54 8.24 1.92
C ASN A 85 -4.41 7.51 1.21
N LEU A 86 -4.29 6.19 1.38
CA LEU A 86 -3.12 5.42 0.95
C LEU A 86 -3.49 4.31 -0.04
N GLU A 87 -2.75 4.21 -1.14
CA GLU A 87 -2.82 3.07 -2.08
C GLU A 87 -1.49 2.31 -2.09
N VAL A 88 -1.49 1.12 -1.48
CA VAL A 88 -0.27 0.29 -1.26
C VAL A 88 -0.51 -1.17 -1.59
N SER A 89 0.54 -2.02 -1.57
CA SER A 89 0.40 -3.43 -1.96
C SER A 89 -0.12 -4.35 -0.87
N SER A 90 0.18 -4.06 0.40
CA SER A 90 -0.26 -4.82 1.56
C SER A 90 -0.31 -3.95 2.82
N VAL A 91 -1.14 -4.31 3.79
CA VAL A 91 -1.37 -3.56 5.02
C VAL A 91 -1.57 -4.53 6.18
N SER A 92 -1.00 -4.25 7.35
CA SER A 92 -1.31 -4.98 8.59
C SER A 92 -2.64 -4.52 9.20
N SER A 93 -3.35 -5.40 9.88
CA SER A 93 -4.65 -5.07 10.52
C SER A 93 -4.56 -3.88 11.47
N GLN A 94 -3.56 -3.85 12.35
CA GLN A 94 -3.31 -2.72 13.24
C GLN A 94 -3.07 -1.39 12.50
N ALA A 95 -2.48 -1.43 11.30
CA ALA A 95 -2.24 -0.20 10.55
C ALA A 95 -3.55 0.34 9.95
N ILE A 96 -4.47 -0.55 9.57
CA ILE A 96 -5.81 -0.17 9.08
C ILE A 96 -6.56 0.58 10.19
N GLU A 97 -6.57 0.01 11.40
CA GLU A 97 -7.25 0.58 12.56
C GLU A 97 -6.72 1.99 12.90
N LEU A 98 -5.40 2.19 12.89
CA LEU A 98 -4.81 3.50 13.20
C LEU A 98 -5.06 4.55 12.11
N ILE A 99 -5.04 4.14 10.83
CA ILE A 99 -5.33 5.05 9.70
C ILE A 99 -6.80 5.47 9.74
N GLU A 100 -7.71 4.51 9.90
CA GLU A 100 -9.15 4.77 9.95
C GLU A 100 -9.54 5.55 11.22
N GLY A 101 -8.89 5.26 12.35
CA GLY A 101 -9.02 6.05 13.58
C GLY A 101 -8.56 7.50 13.42
N GLY A 102 -7.61 7.75 12.51
CA GLY A 102 -7.18 9.10 12.10
C GLY A 102 -8.07 9.76 11.02
N GLY A 103 -9.16 9.09 10.61
CA GLY A 103 -10.06 9.57 9.55
C GLY A 103 -9.50 9.43 8.13
N GLY A 104 -8.47 8.61 7.94
CA GLY A 104 -7.91 8.25 6.65
C GLY A 104 -8.59 7.04 6.01
N SER A 105 -8.13 6.66 4.83
CA SER A 105 -8.55 5.44 4.13
C SER A 105 -7.36 4.71 3.53
N VAL A 106 -7.42 3.39 3.44
CA VAL A 106 -6.35 2.60 2.83
C VAL A 106 -6.91 1.57 1.87
N VAL A 107 -6.29 1.43 0.70
CA VAL A 107 -6.65 0.43 -0.30
C VAL A 107 -5.43 -0.40 -0.66
N ALA A 108 -5.55 -1.72 -0.51
CA ALA A 108 -4.54 -2.67 -0.94
C ALA A 108 -4.73 -3.02 -2.41
N THR A 109 -3.81 -2.59 -3.28
CA THR A 109 -3.83 -2.82 -4.73
C THR A 109 -2.70 -3.73 -5.20
N HIS A 110 -3.00 -4.61 -6.15
CA HIS A 110 -2.00 -5.52 -6.72
C HIS A 110 -1.23 -4.85 -7.87
N PHE A 111 0.10 -4.91 -7.80
CA PHE A 111 0.97 -4.51 -8.90
C PHE A 111 1.87 -5.68 -9.36
N ASN A 112 1.81 -5.99 -10.65
CA ASN A 112 2.86 -6.79 -11.32
C ASN A 112 4.16 -5.96 -11.39
N ARG A 113 5.33 -6.60 -11.52
CA ARG A 113 6.64 -5.95 -11.76
C ARG A 113 6.58 -4.90 -12.87
N LEU A 114 5.93 -5.24 -13.99
CA LEU A 114 5.81 -4.32 -15.12
C LEU A 114 4.89 -3.14 -14.79
N ALA A 115 3.75 -3.38 -14.14
CA ALA A 115 2.85 -2.32 -13.69
C ALA A 115 3.48 -1.40 -12.64
N LEU A 116 4.26 -1.96 -11.71
CA LEU A 116 5.01 -1.21 -10.71
C LEU A 116 6.08 -0.34 -11.37
N ARG A 117 6.76 -0.85 -12.41
CA ARG A 117 7.73 -0.06 -13.19
C ARG A 117 7.07 1.12 -13.89
N VAL A 118 5.88 0.92 -14.47
CA VAL A 118 5.07 2.00 -15.07
C VAL A 118 4.72 3.05 -14.02
N LEU A 119 4.25 2.63 -12.85
CA LEU A 119 3.88 3.53 -11.75
C LEU A 119 5.10 4.35 -11.28
N LEU A 120 6.23 3.70 -10.99
CA LEU A 120 7.39 4.34 -10.40
C LEU A 120 8.20 5.17 -11.42
N LYS A 121 8.27 4.71 -12.67
CA LYS A 121 9.12 5.31 -13.71
C LYS A 121 8.34 5.47 -15.01
N PRO A 122 7.32 6.34 -15.04
CA PRO A 122 6.48 6.53 -16.22
C PRO A 122 7.26 7.05 -17.43
N HIS A 123 8.28 7.88 -17.21
CA HIS A 123 9.16 8.43 -18.27
C HIS A 123 9.95 7.36 -19.06
N LYS A 124 10.00 6.11 -18.58
CA LYS A 124 10.66 5.00 -19.29
C LYS A 124 9.74 4.29 -20.29
N PHE A 125 8.49 4.71 -20.39
CA PHE A 125 7.49 4.13 -21.28
C PHE A 125 7.02 5.18 -22.27
N GLU A 126 6.77 4.76 -23.49
CA GLU A 126 6.25 5.65 -24.53
C GLU A 126 4.80 6.06 -24.23
N PRO A 127 4.46 7.36 -24.31
CA PRO A 127 3.10 7.84 -24.16
C PRO A 127 2.20 7.22 -25.25
N GLY A 128 1.37 6.25 -24.88
CA GLY A 128 0.47 5.55 -25.81
C GLY A 128 0.59 4.02 -25.74
N MET A 129 1.77 3.50 -25.39
CA MET A 129 2.00 2.06 -25.21
C MET A 129 2.10 1.69 -23.73
N ILE A 130 1.15 2.17 -22.92
CA ILE A 130 1.09 1.86 -21.49
C ILE A 130 0.37 0.52 -21.31
N PRO A 131 1.06 -0.51 -20.80
CA PRO A 131 0.45 -1.81 -20.57
C PRO A 131 -0.58 -1.75 -19.44
N ARG A 132 -1.70 -2.46 -19.63
CA ARG A 132 -2.73 -2.58 -18.59
C ARG A 132 -2.21 -3.36 -17.39
N ARG A 133 -2.70 -3.01 -16.20
CA ARG A 133 -2.38 -3.72 -14.96
C ARG A 133 -2.94 -5.15 -15.02
N ALA A 134 -2.10 -6.14 -14.74
CA ALA A 134 -2.52 -7.53 -14.65
C ALA A 134 -3.26 -7.81 -13.33
N ARG A 135 -4.25 -8.72 -13.39
CA ARG A 135 -4.92 -9.24 -12.18
C ARG A 135 -3.93 -9.96 -11.26
N PRO A 136 -4.21 -10.05 -9.96
CA PRO A 136 -3.41 -10.86 -9.05
C PRO A 136 -3.43 -12.34 -9.47
N PRO A 137 -2.33 -13.08 -9.25
CA PRO A 137 -2.32 -14.52 -9.49
C PRO A 137 -3.29 -15.22 -8.52
N PRO A 138 -3.82 -16.42 -8.87
CA PRO A 138 -4.83 -17.11 -8.05
C PRO A 138 -4.47 -17.25 -6.56
N LYS A 139 -3.19 -17.53 -6.25
CA LYS A 139 -2.68 -17.65 -4.88
C LYS A 139 -2.80 -16.37 -4.03
N MET A 140 -2.91 -15.22 -4.66
CA MET A 140 -3.03 -13.91 -3.99
C MET A 140 -4.41 -13.29 -4.20
N MET A 141 -5.24 -13.88 -5.05
CA MET A 141 -6.56 -13.35 -5.39
C MET A 141 -7.39 -13.10 -4.13
N GLU A 142 -7.42 -14.11 -3.24
CA GLU A 142 -8.16 -14.07 -1.98
C GLU A 142 -7.79 -12.87 -1.10
N TYR A 143 -6.51 -12.50 -1.04
CA TYR A 143 -6.08 -11.35 -0.26
C TYR A 143 -6.69 -10.04 -0.78
N TYR A 144 -6.76 -9.87 -2.10
CA TYR A 144 -7.27 -8.64 -2.72
C TYR A 144 -8.79 -8.60 -2.84
N THR A 145 -9.48 -9.72 -2.64
CA THR A 145 -10.95 -9.77 -2.63
C THR A 145 -11.55 -9.56 -1.24
N ARG A 146 -10.77 -9.77 -0.17
CA ARG A 146 -11.24 -9.60 1.22
C ARG A 146 -11.30 -8.13 1.63
N TYR A 147 -12.44 -7.72 2.20
CA TYR A 147 -12.63 -6.37 2.75
C TYR A 147 -11.77 -6.11 4.01
N GLU A 148 -11.52 -7.14 4.83
CA GLU A 148 -10.64 -7.09 6.02
C GLU A 148 -9.23 -6.56 5.72
N ARG A 149 -8.75 -6.78 4.49
CA ARG A 149 -7.43 -6.35 4.02
C ARG A 149 -7.48 -5.06 3.20
N ARG A 150 -8.66 -4.46 3.12
CA ARG A 150 -9.03 -3.38 2.21
C ARG A 150 -8.61 -3.66 0.77
N GLY A 151 -8.85 -4.89 0.33
CA GLY A 151 -8.48 -5.32 -1.01
C GLY A 151 -9.30 -4.62 -2.08
N TYR A 152 -8.65 -4.07 -3.11
CA TYR A 152 -9.33 -3.31 -4.17
C TYR A 152 -10.34 -4.11 -5.02
N LEU A 153 -10.35 -5.44 -4.92
CA LEU A 153 -11.32 -6.31 -5.59
C LEU A 153 -12.50 -6.68 -4.69
N SER A 154 -12.54 -6.20 -3.44
CA SER A 154 -13.70 -6.41 -2.57
C SER A 154 -14.91 -5.65 -3.13
N LYS A 155 -16.11 -6.20 -2.88
CA LYS A 155 -17.36 -5.64 -3.42
C LYS A 155 -17.64 -4.26 -2.84
N GLU A 156 -17.35 -4.10 -1.56
CA GLU A 156 -17.55 -2.89 -0.77
C GLU A 156 -16.70 -1.75 -1.32
N ILE A 157 -15.39 -1.97 -1.48
CA ILE A 157 -14.47 -0.95 -2.02
C ILE A 157 -14.78 -0.64 -3.50
N GLN A 158 -15.22 -1.64 -4.27
CA GLN A 158 -15.66 -1.40 -5.64
C GLN A 158 -16.93 -0.55 -5.69
N LEU A 159 -17.89 -0.83 -4.81
CA LEU A 159 -19.13 -0.08 -4.69
C LEU A 159 -18.83 1.37 -4.25
N GLU A 160 -18.02 1.57 -3.21
CA GLU A 160 -17.57 2.90 -2.77
C GLU A 160 -16.92 3.68 -3.91
N ARG A 161 -16.03 3.04 -4.67
CA ARG A 161 -15.39 3.67 -5.83
C ARG A 161 -16.40 4.00 -6.93
N GLN A 162 -17.42 3.17 -7.15
CA GLN A 162 -18.48 3.42 -8.11
C GLN A 162 -19.39 4.56 -7.67
N LEU A 163 -19.82 4.58 -6.41
CA LEU A 163 -20.63 5.63 -5.80
C LEU A 163 -19.91 6.99 -5.87
N ARG A 164 -18.63 7.02 -5.48
CA ARG A 164 -17.78 8.22 -5.60
C ARG A 164 -17.63 8.69 -7.05
N LYS A 165 -17.57 7.76 -8.01
CA LYS A 165 -17.54 8.08 -9.45
C LYS A 165 -18.88 8.66 -9.94
N LEU A 166 -20.00 8.27 -9.33
CA LEU A 166 -21.34 8.75 -9.64
C LEU A 166 -21.69 10.05 -8.88
N GLY A 167 -20.89 10.47 -7.91
CA GLY A 167 -21.12 11.68 -7.09
C GLY A 167 -22.14 11.49 -5.97
N LEU A 168 -22.45 10.24 -5.61
CA LEU A 168 -23.41 9.87 -4.56
C LEU A 168 -22.63 9.48 -3.30
N ASP A 169 -22.12 10.48 -2.57
CA ASP A 169 -21.32 10.26 -1.35
C ASP A 169 -22.22 10.15 -0.11
N GLU A 170 -23.04 9.10 -0.03
CA GLU A 170 -23.65 8.69 1.24
C GLU A 170 -22.64 7.80 1.99
N LYS A 171 -22.20 8.24 3.17
CA LYS A 171 -21.38 7.43 4.07
C LYS A 171 -22.15 6.17 4.46
N VAL A 172 -21.93 5.07 3.74
CA VAL A 172 -22.40 3.75 4.16
C VAL A 172 -21.51 3.31 5.33
N VAL A 173 -21.89 3.73 6.53
CA VAL A 173 -21.31 3.23 7.77
C VAL A 173 -21.80 1.79 7.93
N VAL A 174 -20.90 0.83 7.76
CA VAL A 174 -21.06 -0.56 8.23
C VAL A 174 -20.18 -0.75 9.44
#